data_AF-A0A1B7XQK5-F1
#
_entry.id   AF-A0A1B7XQK5-F1
#
_cell.length_a   1.000
_cell.length_b   1.000
_cell.length_c   1.000
_cell.angle_alpha   90.00
_cell.angle_beta   90.00
_cell.angle_gamma   90.00
#
_symmetry.space_group_name_H-M   'P 1'
#
loop_
_entity.id
_entity.type
_entity.pdbx_description
1 polymer ?
#
loop_
_entity_poly.entity_id
_entity_poly.type
_entity_poly.pdbx_seq_one_letter_code
_entity_poly.pdbx_strand_id
1 'polypeptide(L)'
;MRPYIQQFALNTTLTLCYGIRMDAVYDDLLREILYVGSAISLLCSASENMQDYVPIMRYFPNNEKNKRSKELRDRCDAYLNLLLDKVREMIKLGTDKPCISAAILKDEETKLTGVEVSSICLSLVSGGFERIPGTLTSAIGSLSTPEGQI
;
A
#
# COMPACT_ATOMS: atom_id res chain seq x y z
N MET A 1 -7.07 -8.73 -17.51
CA MET A 1 -5.75 -9.02 -16.91
C MET A 1 -5.39 -8.05 -15.79
N ARG A 2 -5.15 -6.76 -16.10
CA ARG A 2 -4.67 -5.77 -15.11
C ARG A 2 -5.43 -5.69 -13.77
N PRO A 3 -6.78 -5.62 -13.72
CA PRO A 3 -7.50 -5.54 -12.44
C PRO A 3 -7.37 -6.83 -11.60
N TYR A 4 -7.33 -8.01 -12.24
CA TYR A 4 -7.17 -9.29 -11.54
C TYR A 4 -5.77 -9.46 -10.96
N ILE A 5 -4.74 -9.03 -11.69
CA ILE A 5 -3.35 -9.07 -11.22
C ILE A 5 -3.15 -8.08 -10.06
N GLN A 6 -3.73 -6.88 -10.17
CA GLN A 6 -3.71 -5.87 -9.10
C GLN A 6 -4.42 -6.36 -7.84
N GLN A 7 -5.58 -7.00 -8.00
CA GLN A 7 -6.29 -7.60 -6.87
C GLN A 7 -5.49 -8.73 -6.23
N PHE A 8 -4.87 -9.60 -7.04
CA PHE A 8 -4.01 -10.67 -6.53
C PHE A 8 -2.82 -10.12 -5.73
N ALA A 9 -2.13 -9.11 -6.28
CA ALA A 9 -1.02 -8.45 -5.61
C ALA A 9 -1.47 -7.86 -4.27
N LEU A 10 -2.56 -7.09 -4.27
CA LEU A 10 -3.05 -6.47 -3.05
C LEU A 10 -3.51 -7.51 -2.02
N ASN A 11 -4.25 -8.54 -2.42
CA ASN A 11 -4.67 -9.61 -1.51
C ASN A 11 -3.47 -10.36 -0.91
N THR A 12 -2.42 -10.58 -1.70
CA THR A 12 -1.18 -11.18 -1.20
C THR A 12 -0.55 -10.28 -0.13
N THR A 13 -0.44 -8.99 -0.39
CA THR A 13 0.16 -8.05 0.56
C THR A 13 -0.68 -7.84 1.81
N LEU A 14 -2.02 -7.74 1.68
CA LEU A 14 -2.93 -7.63 2.82
C LEU A 14 -2.93 -8.90 3.67
N THR A 15 -2.84 -10.08 3.05
CA THR A 15 -2.75 -11.34 3.79
C THR A 15 -1.45 -11.39 4.59
N LEU A 16 -0.33 -10.98 4.00
CA LEU A 16 0.97 -10.96 4.68
C LEU A 16 1.02 -9.91 5.80
N CYS A 17 0.56 -8.69 5.53
CA CYS A 17 0.71 -7.56 6.46
C CYS A 17 -0.34 -7.57 7.57
N TYR A 18 -1.58 -7.91 7.23
CA TYR A 18 -2.74 -7.78 8.11
C TYR A 18 -3.48 -9.11 8.36
N GLY A 19 -3.16 -10.19 7.64
CA GLY A 19 -3.89 -11.47 7.79
C GLY A 19 -5.30 -11.43 7.23
N ILE A 20 -5.62 -10.42 6.40
CA ILE A 20 -6.93 -10.17 5.83
C ILE A 20 -6.88 -10.41 4.32
N ARG A 21 -7.98 -10.93 3.77
CA ARG A 21 -8.19 -11.05 2.33
C ARG A 21 -9.49 -10.33 1.96
N MET A 22 -9.48 -9.60 0.84
CA MET A 22 -10.69 -8.97 0.30
C MET A 22 -11.36 -9.93 -0.67
N ASP A 23 -12.63 -10.25 -0.41
CA ASP A 23 -13.40 -11.24 -1.16
C ASP A 23 -13.95 -10.69 -2.48
N ALA A 24 -14.25 -9.39 -2.56
CA ALA A 24 -14.81 -8.77 -3.76
C ALA A 24 -13.77 -8.00 -4.57
N VAL A 25 -13.80 -8.18 -5.90
CA VAL A 25 -13.03 -7.41 -6.91
C VAL A 25 -13.46 -5.93 -6.96
N TYR A 26 -14.59 -5.59 -6.31
CA TYR A 26 -15.25 -4.28 -6.35
C TYR A 26 -15.51 -3.70 -4.96
N ASP A 27 -14.70 -4.06 -3.96
CA ASP A 27 -14.75 -3.36 -2.67
C ASP A 27 -14.33 -1.89 -2.88
N ASP A 28 -15.10 -0.95 -2.34
CA ASP A 28 -14.76 0.48 -2.43
C ASP A 28 -13.43 0.77 -1.73
N LEU A 29 -13.09 -0.02 -0.70
CA LEU A 29 -11.79 0.02 -0.04
C LEU A 29 -10.64 -0.37 -0.98
N LEU A 30 -10.84 -1.41 -1.81
CA LEU A 30 -9.87 -1.81 -2.82
C LEU A 30 -9.62 -0.66 -3.79
N ARG A 31 -10.68 -0.10 -4.38
CA ARG A 31 -10.55 1.02 -5.32
C ARG A 31 -9.85 2.23 -4.70
N GLU A 32 -10.18 2.52 -3.44
CA GLU A 32 -9.56 3.62 -2.69
C GLU A 32 -8.06 3.40 -2.52
N ILE A 33 -7.64 2.21 -2.05
CA ILE A 33 -6.22 1.87 -1.88
C ILE A 33 -5.48 1.95 -3.22
N LEU A 34 -6.08 1.42 -4.30
CA LEU A 34 -5.50 1.46 -5.65
C LEU A 34 -5.32 2.91 -6.15
N TYR A 35 -6.34 3.75 -5.95
CA TYR A 35 -6.33 5.15 -6.38
C TYR A 35 -5.31 5.96 -5.59
N VAL A 36 -5.39 5.91 -4.25
CA VAL A 36 -4.52 6.67 -3.35
C VAL A 36 -3.07 6.22 -3.52
N GLY A 37 -2.81 4.91 -3.57
CA GLY A 37 -1.47 4.37 -3.78
C GLY A 37 -0.84 4.86 -5.09
N SER A 38 -1.61 4.79 -6.19
CA SER A 38 -1.13 5.28 -7.50
C SER A 38 -0.89 6.80 -7.50
N ALA A 39 -1.74 7.57 -6.83
CA ALA A 39 -1.60 9.02 -6.73
C ALA A 39 -0.39 9.44 -5.87
N ILE A 40 -0.14 8.74 -4.76
CA ILE A 40 1.05 8.94 -3.91
C ILE A 40 2.32 8.60 -4.70
N SER A 41 2.33 7.48 -5.40
CA SER A 41 3.46 7.07 -6.24
C SER A 41 3.81 8.13 -7.29
N LEU A 42 2.80 8.69 -7.97
CA LEU A 42 3.00 9.79 -8.90
C LEU A 42 3.56 11.05 -8.22
N LEU A 43 3.04 11.42 -7.05
CA LEU A 43 3.54 12.57 -6.28
C LEU A 43 4.99 12.39 -5.82
N CYS A 44 5.39 11.16 -5.49
CA CYS A 44 6.75 10.80 -5.10
C CYS A 44 7.69 10.62 -6.31
N SER A 45 7.19 10.75 -7.54
CA SER A 45 8.03 10.63 -8.73
C SER A 45 9.07 11.75 -8.77
N ALA A 46 10.34 11.36 -8.90
CA ALA A 46 11.48 12.27 -9.00
C ALA A 46 11.36 13.24 -10.18
N SER A 47 10.61 12.88 -11.24
CA SER A 47 10.43 13.74 -12.41
C SER A 47 9.43 14.88 -12.19
N GLU A 48 8.54 14.78 -11.20
CA GLU A 48 7.42 15.71 -11.05
C GLU A 48 7.57 16.73 -9.91
N ASN A 49 8.53 16.57 -9.00
CA ASN A 49 8.60 17.40 -7.79
C ASN A 49 9.80 18.36 -7.72
N MET A 50 9.66 19.55 -8.31
CA MET A 50 10.67 20.62 -8.16
C MET A 50 10.92 21.05 -6.71
N GLN A 51 9.97 20.81 -5.78
CA GLN A 51 10.13 21.16 -4.36
C GLN A 51 11.15 20.28 -3.62
N ASP A 52 11.54 19.15 -4.21
CA ASP A 52 12.60 18.28 -3.69
C ASP A 52 13.98 18.77 -4.10
N TYR A 53 14.08 19.49 -5.22
CA TYR A 53 15.32 20.06 -5.73
C TYR A 53 15.56 21.49 -5.25
N VAL A 54 14.49 22.28 -5.08
CA VAL A 54 14.57 23.70 -4.73
C VAL A 54 13.73 23.96 -3.47
N PRO A 55 14.33 23.93 -2.27
CA PRO A 55 13.62 23.98 -1.00
C PRO A 55 12.75 25.22 -0.80
N ILE A 56 13.11 26.37 -1.41
CA ILE A 56 12.36 27.62 -1.25
C ILE A 56 10.95 27.54 -1.82
N MET A 57 10.72 26.65 -2.81
CA MET A 57 9.40 26.46 -3.41
C MET A 57 8.36 25.93 -2.43
N ARG A 58 8.79 25.33 -1.30
CA ARG A 58 7.88 24.84 -0.26
C ARG A 58 7.11 25.96 0.44
N TYR A 59 7.64 27.18 0.43
CA TYR A 59 7.07 28.35 1.11
C TYR A 59 6.23 29.26 0.21
N PHE A 60 6.11 28.96 -1.09
CA PHE A 60 5.30 29.79 -1.97
C PHE A 60 3.81 29.74 -1.58
N PRO A 61 3.13 30.89 -1.55
CA PRO A 61 1.68 30.92 -1.32
C PRO A 61 0.98 30.17 -2.45
N ASN A 62 -0.09 29.44 -2.11
CA ASN A 62 -0.87 28.60 -3.03
C ASN A 62 -0.18 27.30 -3.51
N ASN A 63 0.49 26.59 -2.59
CA ASN A 63 1.10 25.29 -2.87
C ASN A 63 0.05 24.16 -2.93
N GLU A 64 -0.67 24.08 -4.06
CA GLU A 64 -1.68 23.04 -4.35
C GLU A 64 -1.11 21.61 -4.24
N LYS A 65 0.18 21.42 -4.53
CA LYS A 65 0.84 20.12 -4.37
C LYS A 65 0.91 19.69 -2.91
N ASN A 66 1.30 20.58 -2.00
CA ASN A 66 1.32 20.27 -0.57
C ASN A 66 -0.08 19.95 -0.04
N LYS A 67 -1.09 20.70 -0.51
CA LYS A 67 -2.49 20.44 -0.14
C LYS A 67 -2.94 19.06 -0.60
N ARG A 68 -2.69 18.71 -1.86
CA ARG A 68 -3.03 17.39 -2.42
C ARG A 68 -2.25 16.26 -1.77
N SER A 69 -0.96 16.46 -1.49
CA SER A 69 -0.12 15.46 -0.79
C SER A 69 -0.66 15.18 0.61
N LYS A 70 -1.06 16.23 1.34
CA LYS A 70 -1.67 16.08 2.66
C LYS A 70 -3.00 15.33 2.60
N GLU A 71 -3.87 15.68 1.65
CA GLU A 71 -5.16 15.00 1.47
C GLU A 71 -4.99 13.49 1.17
N LEU A 72 -4.08 13.14 0.26
CA LEU A 72 -3.80 11.74 -0.08
C LEU A 72 -3.18 10.98 1.10
N ARG A 73 -2.32 11.64 1.88
CA ARG A 73 -1.77 11.07 3.10
C ARG A 73 -2.86 10.81 4.15
N ASP A 74 -3.76 11.77 4.39
CA ASP A 74 -4.84 11.63 5.36
C ASP A 74 -5.77 10.46 4.98
N ARG A 75 -6.10 10.32 3.68
CA ARG A 75 -6.86 9.17 3.14
C ARG A 75 -6.12 7.86 3.31
N CYS A 76 -4.82 7.86 3.07
CA CYS A 76 -3.95 6.71 3.25
C CYS A 76 -3.94 6.23 4.71
N ASP A 77 -3.72 7.16 5.64
CA ASP A 77 -3.70 6.88 7.06
C ASP A 77 -5.07 6.37 7.54
N ALA A 78 -6.18 6.87 6.99
CA ALA A 78 -7.52 6.40 7.34
C ALA A 78 -7.75 4.91 7.05
N TYR A 79 -7.44 4.44 5.83
CA TYR A 79 -7.64 3.02 5.52
C TYR A 79 -6.61 2.11 6.22
N LEU A 80 -5.38 2.58 6.47
CA LEU A 80 -4.38 1.79 7.18
C LEU A 80 -4.74 1.61 8.66
N ASN A 81 -5.24 2.66 9.30
CA ASN A 81 -5.74 2.58 10.67
C ASN A 81 -6.94 1.62 10.75
N LEU A 82 -7.87 1.69 9.79
CA LEU A 82 -8.98 0.74 9.70
C LEU A 82 -8.49 -0.72 9.60
N LEU A 83 -7.48 -0.99 8.77
CA LEU A 83 -6.90 -2.33 8.62
C LEU A 83 -6.20 -2.80 9.90
N LEU A 84 -5.45 -1.91 10.56
CA LEU A 84 -4.75 -2.22 11.80
C LEU A 84 -5.74 -2.47 12.96
N ASP A 85 -6.81 -1.70 13.04
CA ASP A 85 -7.85 -1.88 14.06
C ASP A 85 -8.59 -3.22 13.88
N LYS A 86 -8.87 -3.63 12.64
CA LYS A 86 -9.38 -4.98 12.37
C LYS A 86 -8.45 -6.07 12.87
N VAL A 87 -7.13 -5.91 12.73
CA VAL A 87 -6.16 -6.86 13.29
C VAL A 87 -6.23 -6.89 14.81
N ARG A 88 -6.28 -5.73 15.46
CA ARG A 88 -6.42 -5.62 16.93
C ARG A 88 -7.70 -6.31 17.42
N GLU A 89 -8.81 -6.14 16.71
CA GLU A 89 -10.08 -6.81 17.02
C GLU A 89 -9.98 -8.32 16.87
N MET A 90 -9.41 -8.82 15.77
CA MET A 90 -9.20 -10.26 15.56
C MET A 90 -8.31 -10.87 16.66
N ILE A 91 -7.27 -10.15 17.11
CA ILE A 91 -6.41 -10.59 18.22
C ILE A 91 -7.21 -10.69 19.51
N LYS A 92 -8.02 -9.67 19.83
CA LYS A 92 -8.89 -9.67 21.02
C LYS A 92 -9.89 -10.83 21.02
N LEU A 93 -10.41 -11.17 19.84
CA LEU A 93 -11.35 -12.28 19.66
C LEU A 93 -10.66 -13.66 19.56
N GLY A 94 -9.32 -13.70 19.46
CA GLY A 94 -8.55 -14.93 19.26
C GLY A 94 -8.75 -15.57 17.88
N THR A 95 -9.23 -14.82 16.89
CA THR A 95 -9.48 -15.30 15.52
C THR A 95 -8.45 -14.79 14.52
N ASP A 96 -7.36 -14.18 14.99
CA ASP A 96 -6.33 -13.63 14.12
C ASP A 96 -5.55 -14.73 13.40
N LYS A 97 -5.08 -14.39 12.20
CA LYS A 97 -4.19 -15.24 11.39
C LYS A 97 -2.76 -14.75 11.56
N PRO A 98 -1.76 -15.64 11.42
CA PRO A 98 -0.35 -15.25 11.47
C PRO A 98 -0.06 -14.24 10.35
N CYS A 99 0.29 -13.01 10.73
CA CYS A 99 0.65 -11.92 9.84
C CYS A 99 1.64 -10.98 10.54
N ILE A 100 2.27 -10.08 9.77
CA ILE A 100 3.30 -9.16 10.30
C ILE A 100 2.71 -8.28 11.41
N SER A 101 1.53 -7.69 11.19
CA SER A 101 0.88 -6.84 12.21
C SER A 101 0.55 -7.62 13.48
N ALA A 102 0.05 -8.85 13.36
CA ALA A 102 -0.27 -9.66 14.53
C ALA A 102 0.97 -10.10 15.29
N ALA A 103 2.06 -10.44 14.59
CA ALA A 103 3.34 -10.76 15.22
C ALA A 103 3.86 -9.57 16.04
N ILE A 104 3.87 -8.36 15.45
CA ILE A 104 4.33 -7.15 16.15
C ILE A 104 3.40 -6.78 17.31
N LEU A 105 2.08 -6.83 17.12
CA LEU A 105 1.12 -6.45 18.17
C LEU A 105 1.07 -7.42 19.35
N LYS A 106 1.47 -8.68 19.16
CA LYS A 106 1.53 -9.71 20.22
C LYS A 106 2.88 -9.76 20.94
N ASP A 107 3.93 -9.26 20.30
CA ASP A 107 5.27 -9.30 20.85
C ASP A 107 5.49 -8.15 21.85
N GLU A 108 5.44 -8.47 23.14
CA GLU A 108 5.68 -7.53 24.24
C GLU A 108 7.11 -6.96 24.25
N GLU A 109 8.06 -7.59 23.55
CA GLU A 109 9.45 -7.13 23.45
C GLU A 109 9.63 -6.07 22.35
N THR A 110 8.70 -5.97 21.39
CA THR A 110 8.76 -4.97 20.33
C THR A 110 8.37 -3.58 20.84
N LYS A 111 9.33 -2.67 20.88
CA LYS A 111 9.16 -1.26 21.28
C LYS A 111 8.47 -0.40 20.21
N LEU A 112 7.72 -1.00 19.29
CA LEU A 112 7.12 -0.29 18.17
C LEU A 112 5.80 0.35 18.58
N THR A 113 5.69 1.64 18.31
CA THR A 113 4.44 2.39 18.43
C THR A 113 3.47 1.99 17.32
N GLY A 114 2.17 2.20 17.52
CA GLY A 114 1.17 1.93 16.47
C GLY A 114 1.41 2.71 15.17
N VAL A 115 2.10 3.85 15.24
CA VAL A 115 2.51 4.65 14.08
C VAL A 115 3.61 3.96 13.28
N GLU A 116 4.59 3.37 13.96
CA GLU A 116 5.68 2.64 13.29
C GLU A 116 5.18 1.37 12.62
N VAL A 117 4.26 0.65 13.28
CA VAL A 117 3.59 -0.53 12.68
C VAL A 117 2.82 -0.12 11.42
N SER A 118 2.08 0.99 11.48
CA SER A 118 1.35 1.52 10.33
C SER A 118 2.28 1.93 9.19
N SER A 119 3.43 2.52 9.51
CA SER A 119 4.46 2.92 8.54
C SER A 119 5.12 1.73 7.83
N ILE A 120 5.41 0.65 8.57
CA ILE A 120 5.93 -0.60 8.00
C ILE A 120 4.90 -1.20 7.04
N CYS A 121 3.64 -1.30 7.48
CA CYS A 121 2.59 -1.87 6.65
C CYS A 121 2.27 -1.01 5.42
N LEU A 122 2.32 0.32 5.55
CA LEU A 122 2.23 1.26 4.42
C LEU A 122 3.31 0.96 3.38
N SER A 123 4.55 0.88 3.81
CA SER A 123 5.69 0.64 2.91
C SER A 123 5.55 -0.69 2.17
N LEU A 124 5.07 -1.73 2.86
CA LEU A 124 4.85 -3.06 2.28
C LEU A 124 3.68 -3.06 1.29
N VAL A 125 2.53 -2.46 1.64
CA VAL A 125 1.35 -2.36 0.77
C VAL A 125 1.66 -1.56 -0.48
N SER A 126 2.22 -0.37 -0.34
CA SER A 126 2.57 0.50 -1.47
C SER A 126 3.58 -0.18 -2.40
N GLY A 127 4.63 -0.81 -1.83
CA GLY A 127 5.66 -1.46 -2.63
C GLY A 127 5.20 -2.76 -3.31
N GLY A 128 4.34 -3.54 -2.67
CA GLY A 128 3.81 -4.81 -3.19
C GLY A 128 2.77 -4.60 -4.29
N PHE A 129 1.95 -3.56 -4.14
CA PHE A 129 0.90 -3.24 -5.09
C PHE A 129 1.43 -2.86 -6.49
N GLU A 130 2.59 -2.21 -6.60
CA GLU A 130 3.12 -1.81 -7.92
C GLU A 130 4.05 -2.84 -8.54
N ARG A 131 4.97 -3.38 -7.71
CA ARG A 131 6.04 -4.25 -8.21
C ARG A 131 5.54 -5.62 -8.62
N ILE A 132 4.58 -6.19 -7.88
CA ILE A 132 4.04 -7.53 -8.19
C ILE A 132 3.30 -7.50 -9.53
N PRO A 133 2.34 -6.58 -9.78
CA PRO A 133 1.68 -6.51 -11.08
C PRO A 133 2.61 -6.16 -12.22
N GLY A 134 3.54 -5.23 -12.02
CA GLY A 134 4.52 -4.85 -13.04
C GLY A 134 5.36 -6.05 -13.47
N THR A 135 5.96 -6.74 -12.49
CA THR A 135 6.80 -7.93 -12.75
C THR A 135 6.00 -9.05 -13.39
N LEU A 136 4.80 -9.35 -12.89
CA LEU A 136 3.98 -10.43 -13.42
C LEU A 136 3.53 -10.12 -14.86
N THR A 137 3.17 -8.87 -15.15
CA THR A 137 2.80 -8.45 -16.50
C THR A 137 3.98 -8.57 -17.46
N SER A 138 5.17 -8.13 -17.05
CA SER A 138 6.39 -8.28 -17.84
C SER A 138 6.75 -9.74 -18.08
N ALA A 139 6.66 -10.59 -17.05
CA ALA A 139 6.93 -12.02 -17.18
C ALA A 139 5.96 -12.71 -18.15
N ILE A 140 4.66 -12.45 -18.01
CA ILE A 140 3.64 -12.96 -18.95
C ILE A 140 3.92 -12.45 -20.37
N GLY A 141 4.28 -11.17 -20.51
CA GLY A 141 4.65 -10.57 -21.79
C GLY A 141 5.82 -11.30 -22.44
N SER A 142 6.91 -11.54 -21.69
CA SER A 142 8.09 -12.27 -22.16
C SER A 142 7.79 -13.71 -22.54
N LEU A 143 6.98 -14.43 -21.73
CA LEU A 143 6.58 -15.81 -22.04
C LEU A 143 5.62 -15.91 -23.23
N SER A 144 4.98 -14.80 -23.62
CA SER A 144 4.07 -14.77 -24.76
C SER A 144 4.79 -14.58 -26.10
N THR A 145 6.09 -14.29 -26.12
CA THR A 145 6.86 -14.14 -27.37
C THR A 145 7.27 -15.51 -27.95
N PRO A 146 7.60 -15.60 -29.25
CA PRO A 146 8.07 -16.85 -29.85
C PRO A 146 9.27 -17.46 -29.12
N GLU A 147 10.19 -16.63 -28.62
CA GLU A 147 11.37 -17.07 -27.88
C GLU A 147 11.03 -17.60 -26.48
N GLY A 148 9.94 -17.11 -25.88
CA GLY A 148 9.48 -17.52 -24.55
C GLY A 148 8.59 -18.76 -24.52
N GLN A 149 8.19 -19.27 -25.70
CA GLN A 149 7.36 -20.48 -25.85
C GLN A 149 8.18 -21.76 -26.09
N ILE A 150 9.52 -21.65 -26.07
CA ILE A 150 10.49 -22.74 -26.20
C ILE A 150 10.83 -23.29 -24.81
#